data_AF-A0AAV0W2G0-F1
#
_entry.id   AF-A0AAV0W2G0-F1
#
_cell.length_a   1.000
_cell.length_b   1.000
_cell.length_c   1.000
_cell.angle_alpha   90.00
_cell.angle_beta   90.00
_cell.angle_gamma   90.00
#
_symmetry.space_group_name_H-M   'P 1'
#
loop_
_entity.id
_entity.type
_entity.pdbx_description
1 polymer ?
#
loop_
_entity_poly.entity_id
_entity_poly.type
_entity_poly.pdbx_seq_one_letter_code
_entity_poly.pdbx_strand_id
1 'polypeptide(L)'
;MADTTPDLSHTDRLSVVVRFVNNEGTAEERLIEVRESLNKTGVGMANNILDTLQKNELDPDNLVFQSYDFASSMSGVFNGAQQKLTEILGRKIPYIPCQAHRINTFIEHGCEASIIISDMFSVMQELCIFFFEYKTIFTIIEQTS
;
A
#
# COMPACT_ATOMS: atom_id res chain seq x y z
N MET A 1 0.94 -11.14 -0.73
CA MET A 1 1.39 -9.73 -0.72
C MET A 1 0.21 -8.88 -1.13
N ALA A 2 0.11 -7.67 -0.59
CA ALA A 2 -0.97 -6.75 -0.98
C ALA A 2 -0.48 -5.31 -0.99
N ASP A 3 -1.06 -4.48 -1.85
CA ASP A 3 -0.76 -3.04 -1.89
C ASP A 3 -1.99 -2.24 -2.32
N THR A 4 -2.12 -1.03 -1.78
CA THR A 4 -3.27 -0.15 -2.06
C THR A 4 -2.81 1.12 -2.74
N THR A 5 -3.46 1.49 -3.84
CA THR A 5 -3.20 2.75 -4.54
C THR A 5 -4.52 3.39 -4.97
N PRO A 6 -4.69 4.72 -4.84
CA PRO A 6 -5.86 5.41 -5.38
C PRO A 6 -5.83 5.43 -6.91
N ASP A 7 -6.98 5.22 -7.54
CA ASP A 7 -7.15 5.39 -8.98
C ASP A 7 -7.53 6.83 -9.38
N LEU A 8 -7.80 7.07 -10.66
CA LEU A 8 -8.21 8.39 -11.19
C LEU A 8 -9.51 8.92 -10.58
N SER A 9 -10.34 8.07 -9.99
CA SER A 9 -11.58 8.45 -9.29
C SER A 9 -11.36 8.70 -7.79
N HIS A 10 -10.10 8.69 -7.33
CA HIS A 10 -9.71 8.73 -5.91
C HIS A 10 -10.24 7.55 -5.09
N THR A 11 -10.50 6.43 -5.75
CA THR A 11 -10.94 5.20 -5.09
C THR A 11 -9.76 4.27 -4.92
N ASP A 12 -9.59 3.74 -3.71
CA ASP A 12 -8.50 2.82 -3.40
C ASP A 12 -8.69 1.48 -4.11
N ARG A 13 -7.65 1.06 -4.83
CA ARG A 13 -7.55 -0.27 -5.44
C ARG A 13 -6.56 -1.11 -4.66
N LEU A 14 -7.04 -2.26 -4.19
CA LEU A 14 -6.21 -3.29 -3.57
C LEU A 14 -5.71 -4.23 -4.66
N SER A 15 -4.39 -4.29 -4.82
CA SER A 15 -3.70 -5.30 -5.61
C SER A 15 -3.29 -6.45 -4.69
N VAL A 16 -3.53 -7.70 -5.12
CA VAL A 16 -3.12 -8.90 -4.39
C VAL A 16 -2.19 -9.72 -5.28
N VAL A 17 -0.98 -9.94 -4.76
CA VAL A 17 0.08 -10.69 -5.43
C VAL A 17 0.44 -11.90 -4.58
N VAL A 18 0.56 -13.06 -5.20
CA VAL A 18 1.07 -14.27 -4.55
C VAL A 18 2.52 -14.51 -4.97
N ARG A 19 3.33 -14.94 -4.01
CA ARG A 19 4.70 -15.39 -4.22
C ARG A 19 4.79 -16.83 -3.78
N PHE A 20 5.21 -17.72 -4.68
CA PHE A 20 5.30 -19.16 -4.43
C PHE A 20 6.56 -19.73 -5.07
N VAL A 21 6.86 -20.98 -4.75
CA VAL A 21 7.95 -21.74 -5.36
C VAL A 21 7.34 -22.74 -6.33
N ASN A 22 7.76 -22.69 -7.59
CA ASN A 22 7.28 -23.60 -8.62
C ASN A 22 7.91 -25.00 -8.48
N ASN A 23 7.50 -25.94 -9.33
CA ASN A 23 8.00 -27.32 -9.30
C ASN A 23 9.51 -27.46 -9.57
N GLU A 24 10.14 -26.43 -10.14
CA GLU A 24 11.58 -26.37 -10.42
C GLU A 24 12.37 -25.77 -9.25
N GLY A 25 11.70 -25.41 -8.14
CA GLY A 25 12.33 -24.76 -7.00
C GLY A 25 12.57 -23.25 -7.21
N THR A 26 11.98 -22.66 -8.25
CA THR A 26 12.14 -21.23 -8.57
C THR A 26 11.03 -20.40 -7.94
N ALA A 27 11.40 -19.28 -7.30
CA ALA A 27 10.43 -18.34 -6.75
C ALA A 27 9.76 -17.56 -7.88
N GLU A 28 8.43 -17.55 -7.89
CA GLU A 28 7.61 -16.80 -8.84
C GLU A 28 6.65 -15.86 -8.12
N GLU A 29 6.33 -14.76 -8.78
CA GLU A 29 5.34 -13.79 -8.33
C GLU A 29 4.24 -13.66 -9.39
N ARG A 30 2.98 -13.60 -8.94
CA ARG A 30 1.80 -13.46 -9.79
C ARG A 30 0.81 -12.50 -9.17
N LEU A 31 0.46 -11.45 -9.92
CA LEU A 31 -0.70 -10.63 -9.62
C LEU A 31 -1.96 -11.45 -9.93
N ILE A 32 -2.80 -11.69 -8.93
CA ILE A 32 -3.99 -12.52 -9.08
C ILE A 32 -5.27 -11.67 -9.18
N GLU A 33 -5.29 -10.49 -8.57
CA GLU A 33 -6.43 -9.59 -8.68
C GLU A 33 -6.03 -8.15 -8.35
N VAL A 34 -6.70 -7.21 -9.02
CA VAL A 34 -6.80 -5.81 -8.60
C VAL A 34 -8.28 -5.53 -8.41
N ARG A 35 -8.68 -5.18 -7.19
CA ARG A 35 -10.08 -4.94 -6.83
C ARG A 35 -10.26 -3.61 -6.13
N GLU A 36 -11.47 -3.12 -6.17
CA GLU A 36 -11.86 -1.94 -5.39
C GLU A 36 -11.89 -2.28 -3.90
N SER A 37 -11.32 -1.39 -3.08
CA SER A 37 -11.27 -1.55 -1.63
C SER A 37 -12.17 -0.52 -0.93
N LEU A 38 -13.44 -0.89 -0.78
CA LEU A 38 -14.44 -0.04 -0.11
C LEU A 38 -14.24 0.03 1.40
N ASN A 39 -13.81 -1.08 2.03
CA ASN A 39 -13.60 -1.16 3.47
C ASN A 39 -12.10 -1.17 3.80
N LYS A 40 -11.59 0.00 4.20
CA LYS A 40 -10.16 0.22 4.53
C LYS A 40 -9.78 -0.16 5.96
N THR A 41 -10.66 -0.81 6.73
CA THR A 41 -10.32 -1.34 8.06
C THR A 41 -9.45 -2.59 7.92
N GLY A 42 -8.71 -2.98 8.96
CA GLY A 42 -7.90 -4.21 8.86
C GLY A 42 -8.69 -5.49 8.72
N VAL A 43 -9.92 -5.55 9.26
CA VAL A 43 -10.85 -6.66 8.99
C VAL A 43 -11.28 -6.65 7.53
N GLY A 44 -11.63 -5.47 6.99
CA GLY A 44 -12.00 -5.32 5.58
C GLY A 44 -10.88 -5.77 4.65
N MET A 45 -9.65 -5.35 4.91
CA MET A 45 -8.47 -5.74 4.14
C MET A 45 -8.17 -7.24 4.24
N ALA A 46 -8.25 -7.83 5.44
CA ALA A 46 -8.07 -9.27 5.62
C ALA A 46 -9.11 -10.08 4.82
N ASN A 47 -10.39 -9.70 4.91
CA ASN A 47 -11.46 -10.37 4.16
C ASN A 47 -11.26 -10.21 2.64
N ASN A 48 -10.92 -9.00 2.16
CA ASN A 48 -10.64 -8.78 0.74
C ASN A 48 -9.51 -9.69 0.23
N ILE A 49 -8.44 -9.88 1.01
CA ILE A 49 -7.34 -10.79 0.68
C ILE A 49 -7.83 -12.24 0.62
N LEU A 50 -8.56 -12.71 1.65
CA LEU A 50 -9.08 -14.08 1.70
C LEU A 50 -10.05 -14.38 0.56
N ASP A 51 -10.99 -13.47 0.30
CA ASP A 51 -11.94 -13.57 -0.80
C ASP A 51 -11.22 -13.66 -2.14
N THR A 52 -10.17 -12.86 -2.34
CA THR A 52 -9.36 -12.89 -3.56
C THR A 52 -8.61 -14.22 -3.71
N LEU A 53 -8.07 -14.79 -2.63
CA LEU A 53 -7.45 -16.12 -2.68
C LEU A 53 -8.48 -17.19 -3.06
N GLN A 54 -9.61 -17.22 -2.35
CA GLN A 54 -10.68 -18.21 -2.57
C GLN A 54 -11.29 -18.12 -3.97
N LYS A 55 -11.52 -16.91 -4.47
CA LYS A 55 -12.03 -16.65 -5.83
C LYS A 55 -11.10 -17.19 -6.92
N ASN A 56 -9.79 -17.19 -6.65
CA ASN A 56 -8.77 -17.72 -7.56
C ASN A 56 -8.42 -19.19 -7.24
N GLU A 57 -9.27 -19.89 -6.48
CA GLU A 57 -9.10 -21.31 -6.12
C GLU A 57 -7.79 -21.59 -5.35
N LEU A 58 -7.26 -20.57 -4.67
CA LEU A 58 -6.08 -20.70 -3.82
C LEU A 58 -6.52 -20.93 -2.38
N ASP A 59 -6.07 -22.06 -1.82
CA ASP A 59 -6.35 -22.42 -0.44
C ASP A 59 -5.62 -21.47 0.55
N PRO A 60 -6.35 -20.71 1.39
CA PRO A 60 -5.76 -19.85 2.41
C PRO A 60 -4.87 -20.59 3.42
N ASP A 61 -5.05 -21.90 3.61
CA ASP A 61 -4.19 -22.69 4.51
C ASP A 61 -2.75 -22.78 4.00
N ASN A 62 -2.51 -22.55 2.70
CA ASN A 62 -1.17 -22.45 2.13
C ASN A 62 -0.49 -21.10 2.34
N LEU A 63 -1.15 -20.13 3.01
CA LEU A 63 -0.57 -18.82 3.26
C LEU A 63 0.56 -18.88 4.30
N VAL A 64 1.81 -18.89 3.83
CA VAL A 64 2.99 -19.04 4.71
C VAL A 64 3.48 -17.72 5.33
N PHE A 65 3.27 -16.60 4.66
CA PHE A 65 3.61 -15.26 5.16
C PHE A 65 2.72 -14.21 4.50
N GLN A 66 2.70 -13.02 5.09
CA GLN A 66 1.98 -11.86 4.60
C GLN A 66 2.90 -10.65 4.52
N SER A 67 2.77 -9.83 3.48
CA SER A 67 3.67 -8.70 3.24
C SER A 67 2.95 -7.54 2.57
N TYR A 68 3.08 -6.36 3.17
CA TYR A 68 2.45 -5.09 2.79
C TYR A 68 3.09 -3.93 3.59
N ASP A 69 2.67 -2.70 3.32
CA ASP A 69 3.17 -1.48 3.96
C ASP A 69 2.85 -1.36 5.47
N PHE A 70 3.25 -0.24 6.08
CA PHE A 70 2.99 0.06 7.48
C PHE A 70 1.65 0.76 7.74
N ALA A 71 0.74 0.80 6.77
CA ALA A 71 -0.58 1.37 7.02
C ALA A 71 -1.21 0.69 8.24
N SER A 72 -1.84 1.45 9.13
CA SER A 72 -2.38 0.93 10.39
C SER A 72 -3.47 -0.14 10.16
N SER A 73 -4.22 -0.01 9.07
CA SER A 73 -5.17 -1.02 8.60
C SER A 73 -4.51 -2.32 8.16
N MET A 74 -3.25 -2.30 7.75
CA MET A 74 -2.52 -3.49 7.28
C MET A 74 -1.65 -4.06 8.40
N SER A 75 -0.74 -3.25 8.93
CA SER A 75 0.29 -3.60 9.91
C SER A 75 -0.13 -3.41 11.37
N GLY A 76 -1.36 -3.01 11.67
CA GLY A 76 -1.83 -2.87 13.05
C GLY A 76 -1.74 -4.19 13.84
N VAL A 77 -1.09 -4.16 15.01
CA VAL A 77 -0.88 -5.36 15.85
C VAL A 77 -2.17 -5.89 16.51
N PHE A 78 -3.21 -5.07 16.62
CA PHE A 78 -4.51 -5.45 17.20
C PHE A 78 -5.63 -5.49 16.16
N ASN A 79 -5.68 -4.48 15.29
CA ASN A 79 -6.77 -4.24 14.35
C ASN A 79 -6.32 -4.18 12.89
N GLY A 80 -5.06 -4.52 12.60
CA GLY A 80 -4.56 -4.59 11.24
C GLY A 80 -4.86 -5.93 10.59
N ALA A 81 -4.82 -5.96 9.26
CA ALA A 81 -4.96 -7.17 8.46
C ALA A 81 -4.03 -8.29 8.94
N GLN A 82 -2.82 -7.95 9.41
CA GLN A 82 -1.86 -8.96 9.90
C GLN A 82 -2.39 -9.78 11.06
N GLN A 83 -3.06 -9.11 11.99
CA GLN A 83 -3.64 -9.72 13.17
C GLN A 83 -4.93 -10.45 12.79
N LYS A 84 -5.75 -9.86 11.91
CA LYS A 84 -7.02 -10.45 11.48
C LYS A 84 -6.85 -11.71 10.66
N LEU A 85 -5.88 -11.77 9.75
CA LEU A 85 -5.56 -13.00 9.02
C LEU A 85 -5.09 -14.12 9.96
N THR A 86 -4.30 -13.78 10.98
CA THR A 86 -3.85 -14.74 12.00
C THR A 86 -5.03 -15.27 12.85
N GLU A 87 -5.96 -14.39 13.24
CA GLU A 87 -7.16 -14.76 13.99
C GLU A 87 -8.09 -15.66 13.17
N ILE A 88 -8.38 -15.29 11.92
CA ILE A 88 -9.31 -16.00 11.04
C ILE A 88 -8.79 -17.40 10.69
N LEU A 89 -7.50 -17.52 10.37
CA LEU A 89 -6.90 -18.80 9.97
C LEU A 89 -6.44 -19.65 11.17
N GLY A 90 -6.65 -19.17 12.40
CA GLY A 90 -6.33 -19.92 13.62
C GLY A 90 -4.86 -20.27 13.82
N ARG A 91 -3.96 -19.66 13.04
CA ARG A 91 -2.50 -19.89 13.09
C ARG A 91 -1.74 -18.61 12.82
N LYS A 92 -0.56 -18.49 13.42
CA LYS A 92 0.31 -17.32 13.22
C LYS A 92 0.85 -17.29 11.80
N ILE A 93 0.64 -16.17 11.11
CA ILE A 93 1.18 -15.91 9.77
C ILE A 93 2.18 -14.76 9.88
N PRO A 94 3.50 -15.01 9.73
CA PRO A 94 4.51 -13.98 9.83
C PRO A 94 4.23 -12.80 8.89
N TYR A 95 4.21 -11.60 9.45
CA TYR A 95 4.17 -10.36 8.70
C TYR A 95 5.59 -9.90 8.36
N ILE A 96 5.81 -9.63 7.08
CA ILE A 96 7.05 -9.09 6.54
C ILE A 96 6.73 -7.67 6.03
N PRO A 97 7.30 -6.62 6.65
CA PRO A 97 7.02 -5.26 6.22
C PRO A 97 7.61 -4.95 4.84
N CYS A 98 6.93 -4.08 4.10
CA CYS A 98 7.41 -3.62 2.80
C CYS A 98 8.77 -2.91 2.93
N GLN A 99 9.80 -3.47 2.28
CA GLN A 99 11.15 -2.95 2.34
C GLN A 99 11.28 -1.58 1.64
N ALA A 100 10.53 -1.35 0.56
CA ALA A 100 10.52 -0.06 -0.13
C ALA A 100 9.99 1.05 0.79
N HIS A 101 8.90 0.79 1.51
CA HIS A 101 8.36 1.74 2.47
C HIS A 101 9.35 2.00 3.62
N ARG A 102 10.01 0.97 4.16
CA ARG A 102 11.06 1.14 5.19
C ARG A 102 12.19 2.04 4.72
N ILE A 103 12.65 1.86 3.48
CA ILE A 103 13.74 2.67 2.92
C ILE A 103 13.26 4.11 2.73
N ASN A 104 12.04 4.32 2.25
CA ASN A 104 11.48 5.65 2.09
C ASN A 104 11.42 6.41 3.42
N THR A 105 10.88 5.78 4.46
CA THR A 105 10.83 6.35 5.82
C THR A 105 12.23 6.60 6.40
N PHE A 106 13.21 5.74 6.09
CA PHE A 106 14.59 5.97 6.53
C PHE A 106 15.20 7.21 5.86
N ILE A 107 15.00 7.36 4.55
CA ILE A 107 15.50 8.51 3.79
C ILE A 107 14.81 9.80 4.26
N GLU A 108 13.49 9.77 4.45
CA GLU A 108 12.69 10.89 4.96
C GLU A 108 13.27 11.43 6.28
N HIS A 109 13.40 10.58 7.30
CA HIS A 109 14.00 10.98 8.57
C HIS A 109 15.46 11.43 8.43
N GLY A 110 16.22 10.84 7.50
CA GLY A 110 17.58 11.25 7.21
C GLY A 110 17.66 12.67 6.63
N CYS A 111 16.71 13.04 5.77
CA CYS A 111 16.58 14.39 5.23
C CYS A 111 16.14 15.39 6.30
N GLU A 112 15.16 15.04 7.14
CA GLU A 112 14.67 15.88 8.23
C GLU A 112 15.72 16.14 9.32
N ALA A 113 16.63 15.18 9.55
CA ALA A 113 17.72 15.35 10.51
C ALA A 113 18.75 16.41 10.09
N SER A 114 18.74 16.86 8.83
CA SER A 114 19.63 17.87 8.30
C SER A 114 18.87 19.14 7.95
N ILE A 115 19.10 20.22 8.71
CA ILE A 115 18.47 21.53 8.49
C ILE A 115 18.67 22.00 7.03
N ILE A 116 19.88 21.85 6.49
CA ILE A 116 20.21 22.28 5.12
C ILE A 116 19.36 21.54 4.08
N ILE A 117 19.18 20.22 4.25
CA ILE A 117 18.40 19.40 3.32
C ILE A 117 16.91 19.69 3.49
N SER A 118 16.45 19.82 4.73
CA SER A 118 15.07 20.20 5.04
C SER A 118 14.71 21.55 4.42
N ASP A 119 15.54 22.58 4.60
CA ASP A 119 15.34 23.92 4.03
C ASP A 119 15.28 23.88 2.50
N MET A 120 16.16 23.08 1.87
CA MET A 120 16.14 22.87 0.42
C MET A 120 14.79 22.27 -0.03
N PHE A 121 14.29 21.24 0.64
CA PHE A 121 12.99 20.65 0.33
C PHE A 121 11.83 21.62 0.56
N SER A 122 11.88 22.46 1.60
CA SER A 122 10.89 23.51 1.85
C SER A 122 10.83 24.52 0.71
N VAL A 123 11.98 25.03 0.25
CA VAL A 123 12.04 25.97 -0.89
C VAL A 123 11.51 25.32 -2.17
N MET A 124 11.87 24.05 -2.42
CA MET A 124 11.34 23.31 -3.57
C MET A 124 9.82 23.15 -3.49
N GLN A 125 9.27 22.87 -2.30
CA GLN A 125 7.84 22.75 -2.07
C GLN A 125 7.11 24.07 -2.31
N GLU A 126 7.66 25.19 -1.83
CA GLU A 126 7.12 26.55 -2.09
C GLU A 126 7.08 26.87 -3.58
N LEU A 127 8.16 26.56 -4.31
CA LEU A 127 8.20 26.74 -5.77
C LEU A 127 7.14 25.88 -6.47
N CYS A 128 6.98 24.62 -6.07
CA CYS A 128 5.93 23.76 -6.61
C CYS A 128 4.54 24.37 -6.38
N ILE A 129 4.23 24.78 -5.15
CA ILE A 129 2.93 25.40 -4.81
C ILE A 129 2.70 26.64 -5.68
N PHE A 130 3.69 27.53 -5.79
CA PHE A 130 3.62 28.72 -6.63
C PHE A 130 3.23 28.39 -8.09
N PHE A 131 3.88 27.40 -8.71
CA PHE A 131 3.56 27.03 -10.09
C PHE A 131 2.24 26.28 -10.24
N PHE A 132 1.82 25.49 -9.25
CA PHE A 132 0.52 24.79 -9.28
C PHE A 132 -0.66 25.74 -9.10
N GLU A 133 -0.58 26.72 -8.19
CA GLU A 133 -1.63 27.73 -8.00
C GLU A 133 -1.79 28.63 -9.22
N TYR A 134 -0.68 29.01 -9.88
CA TYR A 134 -0.72 29.77 -11.14
C TYR A 134 -1.48 29.02 -12.25
N LYS A 135 -1.34 27.70 -12.33
CA LYS A 135 -2.07 26.88 -13.32
C LYS A 135 -3.58 26.90 -13.08
N THR A 136 -4.01 26.81 -11.83
CA THR A 136 -5.43 26.87 -11.45
C THR A 136 -6.05 28.23 -11.78
N ILE A 137 -5.32 29.33 -11.59
CA ILE A 137 -5.80 30.69 -11.93
C ILE A 137 -6.02 30.84 -13.44
N PHE A 138 -5.10 30.35 -14.28
CA PHE A 138 -5.26 30.44 -15.74
C PHE A 138 -6.46 29.62 -16.26
N THR A 139 -6.72 28.43 -15.70
CA THR A 139 -7.88 27.61 -16.10
C THR A 139 -9.22 28.26 -15.75
N ILE A 140 -9.29 29.02 -14.63
CA ILE A 140 -10.52 29.76 -14.25
C ILE A 140 -10.79 30.93 -15.21
N ILE A 141 -9.73 31.61 -15.68
CA ILE A 141 -9.86 32.74 -16.62
C ILE A 141 -10.31 32.26 -18.01
N GLU A 142 -9.83 31.10 -18.49
CA GLU A 142 -10.28 30.52 -19.76
C GLU A 142 -11.72 29.98 -19.74
N GLN A 143 -12.27 29.60 -18.57
CA GLN A 143 -13.66 29.14 -18.45
C GLN A 143 -14.68 30.26 -18.22
N THR A 144 -14.22 31.50 -17.98
CA THR A 144 -15.07 32.68 -17.78
C THR A 144 -15.03 33.67 -18.96
N SER A 145 -14.38 33.30 -20.06
CA SER A 145 -14.37 34.00 -21.36
C SER A 145 -15.19 33.23 -22.40
#